data_AF-A0A2W6VN52-F1
#
_entry.id   AF-A0A2W6VN52-F1
#
_cell.length_a   1.000
_cell.length_b   1.000
_cell.length_c   1.000
_cell.angle_alpha   90.00
_cell.angle_beta   90.00
_cell.angle_gamma   90.00
#
_symmetry.space_group_name_H-M   'P 1'
#
loop_
_entity.id
_entity.type
_entity.pdbx_description
1 polymer ?
#
loop_
_entity_poly.entity_id
_entity_poly.type
_entity_poly.pdbx_seq_one_letter_code
_entity_poly.pdbx_strand_id
1 'polypeptide(L)'
;MVIHFTYESGDVVRLKHFCSDSNETQDDPAGKFFEALEKLIDFVDERSLPTNLGIDGFRDLYQRQHFPGLGKVKELSIMNHMLVMQDAII
;
A
#
# COMPACT_ATOMS: atom_id res chain seq x y z
N MET A 1 11.42 1.18 5.34
CA MET A 1 9.99 1.57 5.26
C MET A 1 9.16 0.32 5.04
N VAL A 2 7.95 0.25 5.61
CA VAL A 2 6.98 -0.82 5.30
C VAL A 2 5.60 -0.22 5.05
N ILE A 3 4.96 -0.61 3.94
CA ILE A 3 3.55 -0.33 3.67
C ILE A 3 2.75 -1.63 3.95
N HIS A 4 1.68 -1.50 4.73
CA HIS A 4 0.76 -2.61 5.03
C HIS A 4 -0.39 -2.59 4.04
N PHE A 5 -0.64 -3.71 3.37
CA PHE A 5 -1.69 -3.82 2.37
C PHE A 5 -2.55 -5.06 2.61
N THR A 6 -3.86 -4.89 2.57
CA THR A 6 -4.85 -5.96 2.75
C THR A 6 -5.56 -6.21 1.43
N TYR A 7 -5.80 -7.46 1.07
CA TYR A 7 -6.46 -7.85 -0.17
C TYR A 7 -7.13 -9.22 -0.03
N GLU A 8 -8.15 -9.46 -0.83
CA GLU A 8 -8.79 -10.78 -0.94
C GLU A 8 -8.06 -11.68 -1.94
N SER A 9 -8.06 -12.99 -1.65
CA SER A 9 -7.39 -14.01 -2.45
C SER A 9 -8.21 -15.29 -2.44
N GLY A 10 -9.27 -15.33 -3.24
CA GLY A 10 -10.32 -16.35 -3.09
C GLY A 10 -11.12 -16.07 -1.82
N ASP A 11 -11.51 -17.12 -1.08
CA ASP A 11 -12.35 -16.99 0.12
C ASP A 11 -11.59 -16.55 1.39
N VAL A 12 -10.40 -15.96 1.22
CA VAL A 12 -9.57 -15.54 2.34
C VAL A 12 -9.05 -14.13 2.15
N VAL A 13 -9.04 -13.36 3.24
CA VAL A 13 -8.36 -12.07 3.32
C VAL A 13 -6.90 -12.29 3.71
N ARG A 14 -6.01 -11.62 3.00
CA ARG A 14 -4.55 -11.66 3.23
C ARG A 14 -4.00 -10.27 3.53
N LEU A 15 -2.91 -10.25 4.28
CA LEU A 15 -2.10 -9.06 4.51
C LEU A 15 -0.71 -9.28 3.91
N LYS A 16 -0.25 -8.32 3.12
CA LYS A 16 1.11 -8.28 2.56
C LYS A 16 1.83 -7.04 3.05
N HIS A 17 3.11 -7.21 3.36
CA HIS A 17 4.03 -6.11 3.65
C HIS A 17 4.83 -5.80 2.38
N PHE A 18 4.88 -4.53 2.01
CA PHE A 18 5.78 -4.01 1.00
C PHE A 18 6.91 -3.26 1.70
N CYS A 19 8.11 -3.82 1.61
CA CYS A 19 9.30 -3.27 2.24
C CYS A 19 10.16 -2.56 1.20
N SER A 20 10.78 -1.44 1.57
CA SER A 20 11.91 -0.86 0.83
C SER A 20 13.04 -1.89 0.69
N ASP A 21 13.88 -1.76 -0.32
CA ASP A 21 15.11 -2.55 -0.47
C ASP A 21 16.25 -1.90 0.33
N SER A 22 16.34 -0.57 0.33
CA SER A 22 17.35 0.16 1.09
C SER A 22 16.97 0.19 2.59
N ASN A 23 17.40 -0.83 3.35
CA ASN A 23 17.00 -0.99 4.76
C ASN A 23 18.14 -0.89 5.79
N GLU A 24 19.37 -0.65 5.34
CA GLU A 24 20.56 -0.68 6.22
C GLU A 24 20.63 0.51 7.20
N THR A 25 20.08 1.67 6.83
CA THR A 25 20.05 2.86 7.69
C THR A 25 18.63 3.39 7.87
N GLN A 26 18.44 4.43 8.69
CA GLN A 26 17.15 5.14 8.82
C GLN A 26 17.03 6.37 7.90
N ASP A 27 18.07 6.67 7.12
CA ASP A 27 18.10 7.85 6.25
C ASP A 27 17.11 7.72 5.07
N ASP A 28 16.86 8.81 4.36
CA ASP A 28 16.00 8.86 3.17
C ASP A 28 14.64 8.12 3.30
N PRO A 29 13.76 8.59 4.19
CA PRO A 29 12.42 8.00 4.33
C PRO A 29 11.56 8.15 3.06
N ALA A 30 11.83 9.14 2.23
CA ALA A 30 11.09 9.38 0.99
C ALA A 30 11.46 8.36 -0.09
N GLY A 31 12.75 8.13 -0.36
CA GLY A 31 13.20 7.12 -1.32
C GLY A 31 12.69 5.72 -0.93
N LYS A 32 12.83 5.36 0.35
CA LYS A 32 12.31 4.09 0.88
C LYS A 32 10.79 3.97 0.77
N PHE A 33 10.07 5.08 0.88
CA PHE A 33 8.63 5.08 0.60
C PHE A 33 8.33 4.74 -0.85
N PHE A 34 9.03 5.35 -1.81
CA PHE A 34 8.79 5.07 -3.23
C PHE A 34 9.17 3.64 -3.62
N GLU A 35 10.27 3.08 -3.09
CA GLU A 35 10.62 1.66 -3.30
C GLU A 35 9.51 0.71 -2.84
N ALA A 36 8.92 0.99 -1.66
CA ALA A 36 7.81 0.19 -1.14
C ALA A 36 6.50 0.43 -1.92
N LEU A 37 6.25 1.68 -2.34
CA LEU A 37 5.05 2.08 -3.07
C LEU A 37 5.01 1.47 -4.47
N GLU A 38 6.14 1.50 -5.20
CA GLU A 38 6.25 0.89 -6.53
C GLU A 38 5.86 -0.58 -6.49
N LYS A 39 6.44 -1.35 -5.55
CA LYS A 39 6.08 -2.77 -5.34
C LYS A 39 4.60 -2.98 -5.03
N LEU A 40 3.96 -2.04 -4.32
CA LEU A 40 2.53 -2.09 -4.04
C LEU A 40 1.71 -1.88 -5.31
N ILE A 41 2.04 -0.84 -6.09
CA ILE A 41 1.33 -0.52 -7.34
C ILE A 41 1.46 -1.66 -8.35
N ASP A 42 2.67 -2.16 -8.56
CA ASP A 42 2.93 -3.31 -9.43
C ASP A 42 2.10 -4.52 -9.01
N PHE A 43 2.07 -4.84 -7.72
CA PHE A 43 1.28 -5.96 -7.21
C PHE A 43 -0.23 -5.79 -7.45
N VAL A 44 -0.76 -4.58 -7.26
CA VAL A 44 -2.19 -4.29 -7.51
C VAL A 44 -2.51 -4.45 -9.00
N ASP A 45 -1.63 -3.94 -9.87
CA ASP A 45 -1.79 -4.01 -11.33
C ASP A 45 -1.67 -5.44 -11.86
N GLU A 46 -0.62 -6.17 -11.48
CA GLU A 46 -0.39 -7.56 -11.88
C GLU A 46 -1.54 -8.50 -11.48
N ARG A 47 -2.14 -8.26 -10.31
CA ARG A 47 -3.26 -9.07 -9.80
C ARG A 47 -4.61 -8.56 -10.25
N SER A 48 -4.67 -7.39 -10.90
CA SER A 48 -5.92 -6.71 -11.25
C SER A 48 -6.88 -6.62 -10.06
N LEU A 49 -6.35 -6.24 -8.89
CA LEU A 49 -7.17 -6.14 -7.68
C LEU A 49 -8.23 -5.04 -7.84
N PRO A 50 -9.44 -5.24 -7.28
CA PRO A 50 -10.46 -4.19 -7.27
C PRO A 50 -9.92 -2.96 -6.53
N THR A 51 -10.18 -1.78 -7.09
CA THR A 51 -9.73 -0.53 -6.47
C THR A 51 -10.65 -0.11 -5.31
N ASN A 52 -10.08 0.66 -4.39
CA ASN A 52 -10.78 1.30 -3.28
C ASN A 52 -10.05 2.61 -2.93
N LEU A 53 -10.62 3.41 -2.02
CA LEU A 53 -10.07 4.72 -1.68
C LEU A 53 -8.62 4.68 -1.15
N GLY A 54 -8.21 3.59 -0.49
CA GLY A 54 -6.83 3.42 -0.04
C GLY A 54 -5.87 3.15 -1.20
N ILE A 55 -6.25 2.28 -2.15
CA ILE A 55 -5.49 2.01 -3.38
C ILE A 55 -5.40 3.27 -4.24
N ASP A 56 -6.52 3.98 -4.44
CA ASP A 56 -6.57 5.21 -5.21
C ASP A 56 -5.64 6.27 -4.61
N GLY A 57 -5.62 6.40 -3.28
CA GLY A 57 -4.69 7.29 -2.58
C GLY A 57 -3.22 6.90 -2.81
N PHE A 58 -2.87 5.62 -2.78
CA PHE A 58 -1.51 5.18 -3.09
C PHE A 58 -1.14 5.43 -4.56
N ARG A 59 -2.06 5.20 -5.51
CA ARG A 59 -1.85 5.50 -6.93
C ARG A 59 -1.62 6.98 -7.17
N ASP A 60 -2.40 7.85 -6.52
CA ASP A 60 -2.23 9.29 -6.62
C ASP A 60 -0.86 9.75 -6.10
N LEU A 61 -0.41 9.22 -4.96
CA LEU A 61 0.94 9.50 -4.44
C LEU A 61 2.04 9.02 -5.40
N TYR A 62 1.84 7.85 -6.03
CA TYR A 62 2.77 7.31 -7.03
C TYR A 62 2.82 8.20 -8.28
N GLN A 63 1.67 8.57 -8.84
CA GLN A 63 1.60 9.42 -10.03
C GLN A 63 2.20 10.81 -9.80
N ARG A 64 1.94 11.41 -8.64
CA ARG A 64 2.46 12.73 -8.28
C ARG A 64 3.90 12.70 -7.76
N GLN A 65 4.49 11.50 -7.60
CA GLN A 65 5.81 11.31 -7.00
C GLN A 65 5.95 12.08 -5.68
N HIS A 66 4.94 11.95 -4.80
CA HIS A 66 4.85 12.72 -3.57
C HIS A 66 4.92 11.82 -2.34
N PHE A 67 5.87 12.10 -1.44
CA PHE A 67 5.91 11.48 -0.11
C PHE A 67 5.14 12.34 0.89
N PRO A 68 3.99 11.87 1.43
CA PRO A 68 3.13 12.68 2.30
C PRO A 68 3.50 12.58 3.79
N GLY A 69 4.58 11.87 4.12
CA GLY A 69 4.93 11.53 5.51
C GLY A 69 4.25 10.25 6.01
N LEU A 70 4.84 9.63 7.04
CA LEU A 70 4.46 8.30 7.54
C LEU A 70 3.01 8.21 8.06
N GLY A 71 2.51 9.30 8.65
CA GLY A 71 1.14 9.34 9.16
C GLY A 71 0.10 9.11 8.08
N LYS A 72 0.25 9.78 6.93
CA LYS A 72 -0.65 9.62 5.79
C LYS A 72 -0.51 8.24 5.13
N VAL A 73 0.69 7.70 5.05
CA VAL A 73 0.93 6.32 4.56
C VAL A 73 0.16 5.30 5.42
N LYS A 74 0.19 5.46 6.75
CA LYS A 74 -0.55 4.59 7.67
C LYS A 74 -2.06 4.78 7.54
N GLU A 75 -2.52 6.01 7.37
CA GLU A 75 -3.93 6.33 7.13
C GLU A 75 -4.48 5.59 5.91
N LEU A 76 -3.77 5.66 4.76
CA LEU A 76 -4.15 4.94 3.55
C LEU A 76 -4.13 3.41 3.74
N SER A 77 -3.15 2.89 4.48
CA SER A 77 -3.07 1.46 4.80
C SER A 77 -4.31 0.98 5.60
N ILE A 78 -4.72 1.77 6.60
CA ILE A 78 -5.90 1.47 7.43
C ILE A 78 -7.18 1.61 6.60
N MET A 79 -7.28 2.65 5.77
CA MET A 79 -8.43 2.86 4.87
C MET A 79 -8.63 1.68 3.93
N ASN A 80 -7.56 1.23 3.26
CA ASN A 80 -7.60 0.03 2.43
C ASN A 80 -8.05 -1.20 3.24
N HIS A 81 -7.49 -1.41 4.43
CA HIS A 81 -7.85 -2.53 5.28
C HIS A 81 -9.34 -2.54 5.64
N MET A 82 -9.90 -1.40 6.06
CA MET A 82 -11.31 -1.28 6.42
C MET A 82 -12.24 -1.58 5.24
N LEU A 83 -11.91 -1.09 4.04
CA LEU A 83 -12.73 -1.30 2.84
C LEU A 83 -12.71 -2.76 2.39
N VAL A 84 -11.53 -3.39 2.35
CA VAL A 84 -11.44 -4.82 2.02
C VAL A 84 -12.17 -5.69 3.05
N MET A 85 -12.05 -5.36 4.35
CA MET A 85 -12.79 -6.11 5.38
C MET A 85 -14.30 -5.89 5.31
N GLN A 86 -14.76 -4.71 4.88
CA GLN A 86 -16.17 -4.45 4.66
C GLN A 86 -16.73 -5.36 3.55
N ASP A 87 -15.99 -5.52 2.46
CA ASP A 87 -16.41 -6.37 1.33
C ASP A 87 -16.35 -7.85 1.70
N ALA A 88 -15.32 -8.29 2.42
CA ALA A 88 -15.10 -9.70 2.76
C ALA A 88 -16.04 -10.29 3.84
N ILE A 89 -16.78 -9.46 4.58
CA ILE A 89 -17.68 -9.92 5.67
C ILE A 89 -19.13 -10.07 5.21
N ILE A 90 -19.47 -9.58 4.01
CA ILE A 90 -20.83 -9.64 3.44
C ILE A 90 -21.00 -10.92 2.61
#